data_AF-A0A7T0C4H1-F1
#
_entry.id   AF-A0A7T0C4H1-F1
#
_cell.length_a   1.000
_cell.length_b   1.000
_cell.length_c   1.000
_cell.angle_alpha   90.00
_cell.angle_beta   90.00
_cell.angle_gamma   90.00
#
_symmetry.space_group_name_H-M   'P 1'
#
loop_
_entity.id
_entity.type
_entity.pdbx_description
1 polymer ?
#
loop_
_entity_poly.entity_id
_entity_poly.type
_entity_poly.pdbx_seq_one_letter_code
_entity_poly.pdbx_strand_id
1 'polypeptide(L)'
;MEENQDIVKEVEYKGSKITLVGTAHVSQKSVDLVEEMIESDRFDCVAVELCTPRFEKIRDKNAWKDMDIFQVFKQGKASLLLVNLAMAAYQKRLAEKLGVEPGQEMIRAIDLAGEKNTRLELIDRDVSTTLRRLLSKVSLWQKMKIFMGLVTGLFVGEEIDEAQIESLKEGDMLHSVVEEFSDELPQVKEVLIDERDRFMVGKLVQLAESADAPKNILAVVGAGHLYGMLPAFNSPPQAEEFASLDFRPPPGRGGYYFGWAICLIVLSFFYVGYQKSPELGWQIIGTWVLVNGGLSALGAAIALAHPISVLTAFFAAPLTSLNPTVGAGMVVGLVESWIRKPKVSDFELLRTDLSHLSGWRSNGVLRVFLIFFCANTGSAIGTYVAGASIVTQIWG
;
A
#
# COMPACT_ATOMS: atom_id res chain seq x y z
N MET A 1 33.63 15.27 -15.21
CA MET A 1 32.79 15.51 -16.40
C MET A 1 32.47 14.22 -17.17
N GLU A 2 33.31 13.17 -17.15
CA GLU A 2 32.95 11.85 -17.75
C GLU A 2 31.96 11.03 -16.91
N GLU A 3 32.02 11.11 -15.57
CA GLU A 3 31.15 10.34 -14.65
C GLU A 3 29.64 10.64 -14.76
N ASN A 4 29.25 11.81 -15.25
CA ASN A 4 27.84 12.22 -15.35
C ASN A 4 27.16 11.80 -16.67
N GLN A 5 27.90 11.34 -17.68
CA GLN A 5 27.32 10.98 -18.98
C GLN A 5 26.49 9.69 -18.93
N ASP A 6 26.71 8.84 -17.94
CA ASP A 6 25.95 7.59 -17.80
C ASP A 6 24.58 7.80 -17.17
N ILE A 7 24.44 8.77 -16.27
CA ILE A 7 23.20 9.05 -15.55
C ILE A 7 22.38 10.21 -16.12
N VAL A 8 22.91 10.97 -17.08
CA VAL A 8 22.19 12.04 -17.79
C VAL A 8 22.07 11.69 -19.27
N LYS A 9 20.84 11.62 -19.79
CA LYS A 9 20.56 11.28 -21.19
C LYS A 9 19.63 12.32 -21.80
N GLU A 10 19.88 12.69 -23.06
CA GLU A 10 19.07 13.66 -23.76
C GLU A 10 18.32 12.98 -24.92
N VAL A 11 17.03 13.29 -25.05
CA VAL A 11 16.16 12.82 -26.12
C VAL A 11 15.44 14.02 -26.72
N GLU A 12 15.33 14.08 -28.05
CA GLU A 12 14.54 15.09 -28.72
C GLU A 12 13.24 14.46 -29.24
N TYR A 13 12.10 15.07 -28.91
CA TYR A 13 10.79 14.59 -29.34
C TYR A 13 9.90 15.76 -29.79
N LYS A 14 9.53 15.77 -31.07
CA LYS A 14 8.63 16.77 -31.69
C LYS A 14 8.98 18.23 -31.33
N GLY A 15 10.27 18.56 -31.26
CA GLY A 15 10.78 19.91 -30.97
C GLY A 15 10.92 20.25 -29.48
N SER A 16 10.59 19.32 -28.59
CA SER A 16 10.92 19.40 -27.16
C SER A 16 12.20 18.61 -26.89
N LYS A 17 13.15 19.22 -26.18
CA LYS A 17 14.35 18.56 -25.68
C LYS A 17 14.08 18.04 -24.27
N ILE A 18 14.22 16.74 -24.07
CA ILE A 18 13.97 16.03 -22.81
C ILE A 18 15.31 15.56 -22.26
N THR A 19 15.73 16.13 -21.14
CA THR A 19 16.91 15.70 -20.39
C THR A 19 16.47 14.81 -19.25
N LEU A 20 16.76 13.51 -19.35
CA LEU A 20 16.51 12.51 -18.31
C LEU A 20 17.71 12.48 -17.36
N VAL A 21 17.44 12.59 -16.06
CA VAL A 21 18.45 12.44 -15.00
C VAL A 21 18.08 11.27 -14.14
N GLY A 22 18.88 10.20 -14.22
CA GLY A 22 18.80 9.03 -13.35
C GLY A 22 19.38 9.34 -11.98
N THR A 23 18.58 9.11 -10.95
CA THR A 23 18.92 9.41 -9.55
C THR A 23 18.93 8.14 -8.71
N ALA A 24 19.87 8.07 -7.76
CA ALA A 24 19.80 7.10 -6.69
C ALA A 24 19.09 7.77 -5.51
N HIS A 25 17.92 7.26 -5.13
CA HIS A 25 17.01 7.86 -4.14
C HIS A 25 17.58 8.04 -2.72
N VAL A 26 18.86 7.77 -2.51
CA VAL A 26 19.58 7.79 -1.23
C VAL A 26 20.96 8.43 -1.33
N SER A 27 21.21 9.14 -2.42
CA SER A 27 22.53 9.68 -2.76
C SER A 27 22.50 11.20 -2.67
N GLN A 28 23.32 11.76 -1.78
CA GLN A 28 23.53 13.20 -1.74
C GLN A 28 24.01 13.74 -3.09
N LYS A 29 24.87 12.99 -3.80
CA LYS A 29 25.31 13.35 -5.15
C LYS A 29 24.14 13.51 -6.13
N SER A 30 23.07 12.72 -5.98
CA SER A 30 21.87 12.86 -6.82
C SER A 30 21.07 14.11 -6.47
N VAL A 31 21.03 14.50 -5.19
CA VAL A 31 20.42 15.78 -4.75
C VAL A 31 21.19 16.96 -5.35
N ASP A 32 22.51 16.96 -5.18
CA ASP A 32 23.38 18.04 -5.64
C ASP A 32 23.31 18.21 -7.17
N LEU A 33 23.28 17.09 -7.93
CA LEU A 33 23.14 17.11 -9.39
C LEU A 33 21.78 17.67 -9.84
N VAL A 34 20.70 17.28 -9.17
CA VAL A 34 19.35 17.80 -9.47
C VAL A 34 19.28 19.29 -9.19
N GLU A 35 19.87 19.73 -8.08
CA GLU A 35 19.99 21.14 -7.71
C GLU A 35 20.75 21.94 -8.77
N GLU A 36 21.97 21.50 -9.14
CA GLU A 36 22.78 22.14 -10.19
C GLU A 36 22.01 22.28 -11.51
N MET A 37 21.32 21.22 -11.93
CA MET A 37 20.58 21.19 -13.20
C MET A 37 19.39 22.15 -13.19
N ILE A 38 18.61 22.19 -12.11
CA ILE A 38 17.47 23.11 -12.00
C ILE A 38 17.95 24.56 -11.82
N GLU A 39 19.06 24.77 -11.10
CA GLU A 39 19.66 26.09 -10.92
C GLU A 39 20.25 26.69 -12.20
N SER A 40 20.60 25.87 -13.18
CA SER A 40 21.11 26.33 -14.47
C SER A 40 20.14 27.21 -15.28
N ASP A 41 18.85 27.26 -14.91
CA ASP A 41 17.78 28.01 -15.59
C ASP A 41 17.61 27.64 -17.08
N ARG A 42 18.08 26.45 -17.47
CA ARG A 42 17.99 25.93 -18.85
C ARG A 42 16.65 25.25 -19.17
N PHE A 43 15.86 24.95 -18.14
CA PHE A 43 14.66 24.13 -18.25
C PHE A 43 13.41 24.97 -17.98
N ASP A 44 12.41 24.84 -18.83
CA ASP A 44 11.10 25.50 -18.68
C ASP A 44 10.05 24.57 -18.06
N CYS A 45 10.38 23.29 -17.88
CA CYS A 45 9.60 22.32 -17.14
C CYS A 45 10.48 21.32 -16.36
N VAL A 46 10.11 21.03 -15.13
CA VAL A 46 10.67 19.94 -14.31
C VAL A 46 9.60 18.85 -14.17
N ALA A 47 9.91 17.65 -14.61
CA ALA A 47 9.09 16.45 -14.48
C ALA A 47 9.71 15.51 -13.45
N VAL A 48 8.92 14.99 -12.52
CA VAL A 48 9.41 14.12 -11.43
C VAL A 48 8.69 12.78 -11.42
N GLU A 49 9.41 11.69 -11.12
CA GLU A 49 8.88 10.33 -10.91
C GLU A 49 8.04 10.24 -9.61
N LEU A 50 6.93 10.98 -9.59
CA LEU A 50 5.96 10.97 -8.51
C LEU A 50 4.57 10.99 -9.11
N CYS A 51 3.63 10.34 -8.41
CA CYS A 51 2.20 10.43 -8.68
C CYS A 51 1.56 11.45 -7.73
N THR A 52 0.38 11.97 -8.11
CA THR A 52 -0.37 12.97 -7.34
C THR A 52 -0.52 12.65 -5.85
N PRO A 53 -0.90 11.41 -5.44
CA PRO A 53 -1.03 11.09 -4.03
C PRO A 53 0.29 11.20 -3.25
N ARG A 54 1.42 10.85 -3.87
CA ARG A 54 2.75 10.98 -3.24
C ARG A 54 3.19 12.44 -3.16
N PHE A 55 2.94 13.22 -4.20
CA PHE A 55 3.22 14.65 -4.22
C PHE A 55 2.46 15.42 -3.12
N GLU A 56 1.15 15.17 -2.98
CA GLU A 56 0.33 15.80 -1.94
C GLU A 56 0.87 15.51 -0.53
N LYS A 57 1.37 14.29 -0.29
CA LYS A 57 1.99 13.90 0.98
C LYS A 57 3.28 14.67 1.27
N ILE A 58 4.10 14.92 0.25
CA ILE A 58 5.34 15.69 0.40
C ILE A 58 5.00 17.14 0.76
N ARG A 59 4.00 17.72 0.09
CA ARG A 59 3.59 19.12 0.28
C ARG A 59 2.89 19.39 1.62
N ASP A 60 2.09 18.44 2.13
CA ASP A 60 1.27 18.64 3.33
C ASP A 60 1.54 17.56 4.41
N LYS A 61 2.78 17.55 4.91
CA LYS A 61 3.22 16.59 5.95
C LYS A 61 2.39 16.67 7.24
N ASN A 62 1.83 17.83 7.59
CA ASN A 62 1.13 18.04 8.86
C ASN A 62 -0.36 17.69 8.79
N ALA A 63 -1.10 18.12 7.76
CA ALA A 63 -2.52 17.77 7.66
C ALA A 63 -2.72 16.26 7.46
N TRP A 64 -1.78 15.58 6.81
CA TRP A 64 -1.81 14.13 6.64
C TRP A 64 -1.65 13.40 7.98
N LYS A 65 -0.67 13.77 8.81
CA LYS A 65 -0.39 13.13 10.10
C LYS A 65 -1.53 13.30 11.10
N ASP A 66 -2.18 14.45 11.07
CA ASP A 66 -3.30 14.76 11.96
C ASP A 66 -4.66 14.23 11.48
N MET A 67 -4.75 13.71 10.25
CA MET A 67 -5.97 13.11 9.73
C MET A 67 -6.38 11.91 10.59
N ASP A 68 -7.66 11.81 10.90
CA ASP A 68 -8.18 10.63 11.58
C ASP A 68 -8.30 9.47 10.58
N ILE A 69 -8.05 8.25 11.07
CA ILE A 69 -8.06 7.07 10.22
C ILE A 69 -9.47 6.80 9.66
N PHE A 70 -10.50 7.21 10.40
CA PHE A 70 -11.88 7.11 9.92
C PHE A 70 -12.10 7.92 8.64
N GLN A 71 -11.61 9.16 8.55
CA GLN A 71 -11.67 9.95 7.32
C GLN A 71 -10.80 9.36 6.22
N VAL A 72 -9.64 8.79 6.53
CA VAL A 72 -8.79 8.11 5.54
C VAL A 72 -9.58 7.00 4.84
N PHE A 73 -10.28 6.15 5.60
CA PHE A 73 -11.12 5.10 5.01
C PHE A 73 -12.34 5.65 4.29
N LYS A 74 -13.03 6.65 4.87
CA LYS A 74 -14.22 7.28 4.27
C LYS A 74 -13.92 7.98 2.94
N GLN A 75 -12.74 8.56 2.80
CA GLN A 75 -12.28 9.26 1.58
C GLN A 75 -11.59 8.31 0.58
N GLY A 76 -11.52 7.01 0.85
CA GLY A 76 -10.86 6.04 -0.04
C GLY A 76 -9.33 6.14 -0.08
N LYS A 77 -8.71 6.81 0.89
CA LYS A 77 -7.26 7.07 0.96
C LYS A 77 -6.46 5.95 1.68
N ALA A 78 -7.07 4.79 1.91
CA ALA A 78 -6.42 3.69 2.62
C ALA A 78 -5.20 3.11 1.88
N SER A 79 -5.24 3.03 0.55
CA SER A 79 -4.10 2.61 -0.26
C SER A 79 -2.92 3.58 -0.14
N LEU A 80 -3.22 4.88 -0.15
CA LEU A 80 -2.23 5.94 0.06
C LEU A 80 -1.59 5.83 1.45
N LEU A 81 -2.37 5.55 2.49
CA LEU A 81 -1.84 5.29 3.85
C LEU A 81 -0.87 4.11 3.88
N LEU A 82 -1.22 2.98 3.26
CA LEU A 82 -0.34 1.80 3.24
C LEU A 82 0.98 2.09 2.52
N VAL A 83 0.93 2.78 1.39
CA VAL A 83 2.13 3.18 0.65
C VAL A 83 2.95 4.16 1.49
N ASN A 84 2.29 5.08 2.18
CA ASN A 84 2.94 6.06 3.02
C ASN A 84 3.67 5.43 4.20
N LEU A 85 3.08 4.40 4.79
CA LEU A 85 3.68 3.63 5.87
C LEU A 85 4.87 2.80 5.37
N ALA A 86 4.71 2.11 4.24
CA ALA A 86 5.80 1.35 3.61
C ALA A 86 6.97 2.26 3.26
N MET A 87 6.68 3.42 2.66
CA MET A 87 7.68 4.44 2.35
C MET A 87 8.33 4.99 3.60
N ALA A 88 7.58 5.35 4.65
CA ALA A 88 8.16 5.85 5.90
C ALA A 88 9.06 4.80 6.58
N ALA A 89 8.67 3.52 6.56
CA ALA A 89 9.46 2.44 7.14
C ALA A 89 10.75 2.17 6.35
N TYR A 90 10.68 2.21 5.02
CA TYR A 90 11.84 2.11 4.13
C TYR A 90 12.76 3.33 4.31
N GLN A 91 12.17 4.53 4.31
CA GLN A 91 12.84 5.81 4.51
C GLN A 91 13.61 5.85 5.83
N LYS A 92 12.97 5.44 6.93
CA LYS A 92 13.59 5.37 8.25
C LYS A 92 14.77 4.39 8.29
N ARG A 93 14.60 3.17 7.76
CA ARG A 93 15.68 2.15 7.72
C ARG A 93 16.89 2.65 6.94
N LEU A 94 16.67 3.42 5.90
CA LEU A 94 17.69 3.85 4.96
C LEU A 94 18.36 5.15 5.43
N ALA A 95 17.60 6.07 6.03
CA ALA A 95 18.12 7.24 6.73
C ALA A 95 19.01 6.85 7.92
N GLU A 96 18.62 5.85 8.70
CA GLU A 96 19.42 5.30 9.82
C GLU A 96 20.76 4.71 9.35
N LYS A 97 20.83 4.20 8.11
CA LYS A 97 22.04 3.56 7.56
C LYS A 97 22.90 4.47 6.68
N LEU A 98 22.31 5.45 6.00
CA LEU A 98 22.99 6.27 4.99
C LEU A 98 23.10 7.75 5.40
N GLY A 99 22.45 8.17 6.48
CA GLY A 99 22.43 9.56 6.93
C GLY A 99 21.67 10.52 6.00
N VAL A 100 21.07 10.01 4.92
CA VAL A 100 20.29 10.77 3.93
C VAL A 100 18.87 10.19 3.90
N GLU A 101 17.85 11.04 4.04
CA GLU A 101 16.46 10.62 3.90
C GLU A 101 16.17 10.20 2.45
N PRO A 102 15.49 9.07 2.19
CA PRO A 102 15.24 8.69 0.80
C PRO A 102 14.19 9.55 0.11
N GLY A 103 14.42 9.84 -1.17
CA GLY A 103 13.55 10.69 -1.98
C GLY A 103 13.88 12.18 -1.89
N GLN A 104 15.00 12.56 -1.25
CA GLN A 104 15.40 13.95 -1.08
C GLN A 104 15.69 14.65 -2.40
N GLU A 105 16.16 13.92 -3.41
CA GLU A 105 16.35 14.44 -4.77
C GLU A 105 15.01 14.87 -5.41
N MET A 106 13.93 14.11 -5.21
CA MET A 106 12.60 14.46 -5.72
C MET A 106 11.98 15.61 -4.93
N ILE A 107 12.16 15.63 -3.60
CA ILE A 107 11.71 16.73 -2.75
C ILE A 107 12.42 18.02 -3.16
N ARG A 108 13.74 17.99 -3.31
CA ARG A 108 14.52 19.16 -3.73
C ARG A 108 14.12 19.63 -5.13
N ALA A 109 13.85 18.71 -6.06
CA ALA A 109 13.34 19.05 -7.39
C ALA A 109 12.00 19.81 -7.32
N ILE A 110 11.07 19.34 -6.48
CA ILE A 110 9.77 19.97 -6.26
C ILE A 110 9.95 21.38 -5.67
N ASP A 111 10.76 21.49 -4.62
CA ASP A 111 10.98 22.75 -3.90
C ASP A 111 11.61 23.80 -4.83
N LEU A 112 12.68 23.43 -5.55
CA LEU A 112 13.35 24.32 -6.50
C LEU A 112 12.45 24.73 -7.68
N ALA A 113 11.66 23.80 -8.22
CA ALA A 113 10.70 24.13 -9.27
C ALA A 113 9.67 25.17 -8.76
N GLY A 114 9.20 25.02 -7.51
CA GLY A 114 8.32 25.98 -6.87
C GLY A 114 8.97 27.34 -6.61
N GLU A 115 10.20 27.36 -6.07
CA GLU A 115 10.98 28.57 -5.80
C GLU A 115 11.25 29.39 -7.07
N LYS A 116 11.59 28.71 -8.17
CA LYS A 116 11.84 29.33 -9.48
C LYS A 116 10.59 29.56 -10.31
N ASN A 117 9.42 29.13 -9.82
CA ASN A 117 8.15 29.18 -10.54
C ASN A 117 8.23 28.49 -11.92
N THR A 118 9.03 27.43 -12.00
CA THR A 118 9.16 26.56 -13.17
C THR A 118 7.99 25.57 -13.18
N ARG A 119 7.46 25.27 -14.36
CA ARG A 119 6.37 24.30 -14.50
C ARG A 119 6.79 22.95 -13.90
N LEU A 120 5.99 22.41 -12.99
CA LEU A 120 6.21 21.10 -12.37
C LEU A 120 5.20 20.08 -12.89
N GLU A 121 5.67 18.94 -13.37
CA GLU A 121 4.84 17.85 -13.89
C GLU A 121 5.11 16.53 -13.17
N LEU A 122 4.03 15.79 -12.87
CA LEU A 122 4.07 14.49 -12.23
C LEU A 122 3.91 13.40 -13.29
N ILE A 123 4.92 12.55 -13.46
CA ILE A 123 4.97 11.61 -14.61
C ILE A 123 4.78 10.14 -14.22
N ASP A 124 4.73 9.79 -12.93
CA ASP A 124 4.56 8.40 -12.51
C ASP A 124 3.09 8.02 -12.25
N ARG A 125 2.81 6.72 -12.35
CA ARG A 125 1.50 6.11 -12.17
C ARG A 125 1.11 6.04 -10.69
N ASP A 126 -0.19 6.03 -10.41
CA ASP A 126 -0.70 5.74 -9.07
C ASP A 126 -0.20 4.36 -8.59
N VAL A 127 0.53 4.38 -7.48
CA VAL A 127 1.08 3.20 -6.82
C VAL A 127 0.02 2.13 -6.50
N SER A 128 -1.22 2.53 -6.19
CA SER A 128 -2.33 1.64 -5.91
C SER A 128 -2.82 0.94 -7.16
N THR A 129 -2.71 1.57 -8.33
CA THR A 129 -2.91 0.93 -9.64
C THR A 129 -1.80 -0.08 -9.89
N THR A 130 -0.53 0.31 -9.72
CA THR A 130 0.63 -0.58 -9.86
C THR A 130 0.51 -1.84 -8.99
N LEU A 131 0.25 -1.68 -7.69
CA LEU A 131 0.07 -2.81 -6.76
C LEU A 131 -1.11 -3.70 -7.14
N ARG A 132 -2.21 -3.10 -7.61
CA ARG A 132 -3.39 -3.86 -8.01
C ARG A 132 -3.14 -4.68 -9.26
N ARG A 133 -2.44 -4.12 -10.24
CA ARG A 133 -2.02 -4.82 -11.46
C ARG A 133 -1.08 -5.98 -11.13
N LEU A 134 -0.11 -5.75 -10.23
CA LEU A 134 0.81 -6.79 -9.78
C LEU A 134 0.02 -7.98 -9.21
N LEU A 135 -0.89 -7.71 -8.26
CA LEU A 135 -1.74 -8.74 -7.65
C LEU A 135 -2.67 -9.43 -8.64
N SER A 136 -3.00 -8.81 -9.78
CA SER A 136 -3.80 -9.46 -10.82
C SER A 136 -2.98 -10.37 -11.75
N LYS A 137 -1.68 -10.09 -11.92
CA LYS A 137 -0.78 -10.86 -12.80
C LYS A 137 -0.07 -12.02 -12.10
N VAL A 138 0.09 -11.98 -10.78
CA VAL A 138 0.72 -13.08 -10.04
C VAL A 138 -0.27 -14.15 -9.56
N SER A 139 0.17 -15.40 -9.57
CA SER A 139 -0.58 -16.56 -9.06
C SER A 139 -0.76 -16.50 -7.53
N LEU A 140 -1.70 -17.29 -6.98
CA LEU A 140 -1.90 -17.38 -5.53
C LEU A 140 -0.64 -17.83 -4.79
N TRP A 141 0.12 -18.76 -5.38
CA TRP A 141 1.35 -19.27 -4.78
C TRP A 141 2.46 -18.20 -4.74
N GLN A 142 2.61 -17.43 -5.82
CA GLN A 142 3.53 -16.28 -5.85
C GLN A 142 3.11 -15.18 -4.85
N LYS A 143 1.80 -14.92 -4.68
CA LYS A 143 1.31 -13.99 -3.64
C LYS A 143 1.74 -14.44 -2.24
N MET A 144 1.62 -15.73 -1.96
CA MET A 144 2.07 -16.30 -0.69
C MET A 144 3.59 -16.18 -0.52
N LYS A 145 4.39 -16.46 -1.56
CA LYS A 145 5.86 -16.30 -1.54
C LYS A 145 6.25 -14.84 -1.24
N ILE A 146 5.65 -13.87 -1.92
CA ILE A 146 5.87 -12.44 -1.69
C ILE A 146 5.47 -12.04 -0.26
N PHE A 147 4.29 -12.46 0.19
CA PHE A 147 3.81 -12.17 1.54
C PHE A 147 4.75 -12.74 2.62
N MET A 148 5.17 -14.00 2.47
CA MET A 148 6.12 -14.62 3.39
C MET A 148 7.48 -13.92 3.35
N GLY A 149 7.97 -13.52 2.16
CA GLY A 149 9.20 -12.74 2.03
C GLY A 149 9.13 -11.39 2.75
N LEU A 150 8.01 -10.67 2.65
CA LEU A 150 7.79 -9.42 3.37
C LEU A 150 7.74 -9.62 4.88
N VAL A 151 7.04 -10.66 5.35
CA VAL A 151 6.99 -11.04 6.77
C VAL A 151 8.41 -11.37 7.25
N THR A 152 9.13 -12.24 6.56
CA THR A 152 10.52 -12.58 6.90
C THR A 152 11.40 -11.33 6.94
N GLY A 153 11.37 -10.45 5.93
CA GLY A 153 12.20 -9.24 5.93
C GLY A 153 11.83 -8.20 6.99
N LEU A 154 10.61 -8.24 7.53
CA LEU A 154 10.16 -7.36 8.63
C LEU A 154 10.50 -7.93 10.02
N PHE A 155 10.47 -9.25 10.19
CA PHE A 155 10.67 -9.92 11.48
C PHE A 155 12.07 -10.52 11.66
N VAL A 156 12.72 -10.90 10.57
CA VAL A 156 14.09 -11.41 10.48
C VAL A 156 14.86 -10.33 9.73
N GLY A 157 15.28 -9.30 10.46
CA GLY A 157 16.13 -8.27 9.88
C GLY A 157 17.45 -8.89 9.45
N GLU A 158 17.65 -9.11 8.16
CA GLU A 158 18.99 -9.35 7.63
C GLU A 158 19.82 -8.07 7.86
N GLU A 159 20.89 -8.20 8.64
CA GLU A 159 21.92 -7.19 8.79
C GLU A 159 22.61 -7.02 7.44
N ILE A 160 22.08 -6.10 6.62
CA ILE A 160 22.72 -5.70 5.37
C ILE A 160 24.08 -5.08 5.74
N ASP A 161 25.15 -5.74 5.29
CA ASP A 161 26.55 -5.39 5.50
C ASP A 161 26.91 -4.06 4.82
N GLU A 162 27.88 -3.32 5.36
CA GLU A 162 28.38 -2.07 4.77
C GLU A 162 28.91 -2.30 3.35
N ALA A 163 29.49 -3.48 3.08
CA ALA A 163 29.92 -3.91 1.76
C ALA A 163 28.76 -4.07 0.76
N GLN A 164 27.56 -4.47 1.22
CA GLN A 164 26.35 -4.54 0.38
C GLN A 164 25.74 -3.15 0.12
N ILE A 165 25.98 -2.19 1.01
CA ILE A 165 25.56 -0.80 0.82
C ILE A 165 26.47 -0.06 -0.16
N GLU A 166 27.77 -0.34 -0.10
CA GLU A 166 28.75 0.25 -1.01
C GLU A 166 28.58 -0.28 -2.44
N SER A 167 28.28 -1.58 -2.58
CA SER A 167 27.93 -2.15 -3.89
C SER A 167 26.60 -1.62 -4.45
N LEU A 168 25.65 -1.15 -3.63
CA LEU A 168 24.44 -0.46 -4.09
C LEU A 168 24.69 0.97 -4.61
N LYS A 169 25.87 1.56 -4.36
CA LYS A 169 26.25 2.89 -4.87
C LYS A 169 26.83 2.83 -6.28
N GLU A 170 27.23 1.66 -6.75
CA GLU A 170 27.70 1.42 -8.11
C GLU A 170 26.48 1.12 -8.99
N GLY A 171 26.19 2.00 -9.96
CA GLY A 171 24.97 1.93 -10.79
C GLY A 171 24.75 0.58 -11.49
N ASP A 172 25.82 -0.19 -11.71
CA ASP A 172 25.81 -1.51 -12.35
C ASP A 172 25.23 -2.65 -11.48
N MET A 173 25.27 -2.55 -10.14
CA MET A 173 24.74 -3.59 -9.24
C MET A 173 23.21 -3.54 -9.09
N LEU A 174 22.60 -2.35 -9.20
CA LEU A 174 21.15 -2.23 -9.25
C LEU A 174 20.59 -2.91 -10.49
N HIS A 175 21.28 -2.77 -11.63
CA HIS A 175 20.92 -3.46 -12.86
C HIS A 175 21.05 -4.98 -12.69
N SER A 176 22.13 -5.50 -12.10
CA SER A 176 22.34 -6.94 -11.95
C SER A 176 21.34 -7.60 -10.98
N VAL A 177 20.99 -6.94 -9.86
CA VAL A 177 19.94 -7.42 -8.95
C VAL A 177 18.56 -7.39 -9.60
N VAL A 178 18.24 -6.32 -10.36
CA VAL A 178 16.99 -6.25 -11.12
C VAL A 178 16.94 -7.34 -12.18
N GLU A 179 18.05 -7.64 -12.85
CA GLU A 179 18.16 -8.66 -13.89
C GLU A 179 18.04 -10.08 -13.32
N GLU A 180 18.69 -10.39 -12.20
CA GLU A 180 18.55 -11.67 -11.50
C GLU A 180 17.11 -11.89 -10.96
N PHE A 181 16.48 -10.82 -10.45
CA PHE A 181 15.06 -10.86 -10.03
C PHE A 181 14.09 -10.97 -11.22
N SER A 182 14.50 -10.48 -12.40
CA SER A 182 13.71 -10.52 -13.64
C SER A 182 13.52 -11.95 -14.14
N ASP A 183 14.53 -12.81 -13.97
CA ASP A 183 14.49 -14.19 -14.42
C ASP A 183 13.60 -15.08 -13.55
N GLU A 184 13.57 -14.84 -12.22
CA GLU A 184 12.70 -15.59 -11.31
C GLU A 184 11.23 -15.15 -11.35
N LEU A 185 10.98 -13.85 -11.53
CA LEU A 185 9.64 -13.24 -11.41
C LEU A 185 9.38 -12.22 -12.51
N PRO A 186 9.29 -12.64 -13.79
CA PRO A 186 9.16 -11.73 -14.93
C PRO A 186 7.89 -10.86 -14.87
N GLN A 187 6.79 -11.38 -14.31
CA GLN A 187 5.57 -10.58 -14.13
C GLN A 187 5.72 -9.45 -13.11
N VAL A 188 6.65 -9.58 -12.16
CA VAL A 188 6.92 -8.54 -11.16
C VAL A 188 7.71 -7.41 -11.80
N LYS A 189 8.78 -7.73 -12.55
CA LYS A 189 9.54 -6.75 -13.33
C LYS A 189 8.65 -5.99 -14.30
N GLU A 190 7.85 -6.70 -15.08
CA GLU A 190 6.94 -6.13 -16.06
C GLU A 190 6.05 -5.04 -15.44
N VAL A 191 5.45 -5.30 -14.27
CA VAL A 191 4.51 -4.35 -13.65
C VAL A 191 5.20 -3.23 -12.86
N LEU A 192 6.30 -3.55 -12.16
CA LEU A 192 6.96 -2.60 -11.26
C LEU A 192 7.99 -1.71 -11.97
N ILE A 193 8.45 -2.09 -13.16
CA ILE A 193 9.46 -1.37 -13.93
C ILE A 193 8.91 -1.08 -15.33
N ASP A 194 8.81 -2.08 -16.20
CA ASP A 194 8.57 -1.87 -17.64
C ASP A 194 7.28 -1.08 -17.92
N GLU A 195 6.16 -1.43 -17.27
CA GLU A 195 4.90 -0.70 -17.40
C GLU A 195 4.99 0.76 -16.92
N ARG A 196 5.80 1.03 -15.89
CA ARG A 196 5.99 2.39 -15.36
C ARG A 196 6.88 3.21 -16.29
N ASP A 197 7.93 2.62 -16.86
CA ASP A 197 8.76 3.28 -17.86
C ASP A 197 7.92 3.74 -19.05
N ARG A 198 7.09 2.82 -19.57
CA ARG A 198 6.17 3.15 -20.67
C ARG A 198 5.19 4.24 -20.25
N PHE A 199 4.62 4.18 -19.04
CA PHE A 199 3.71 5.22 -18.56
C PHE A 199 4.39 6.60 -18.44
N MET A 200 5.59 6.67 -17.86
CA MET A 200 6.36 7.92 -17.73
C MET A 200 6.71 8.51 -19.09
N VAL A 201 7.16 7.68 -20.04
CA VAL A 201 7.41 8.13 -21.42
C VAL A 201 6.13 8.63 -22.07
N GLY A 202 4.99 7.94 -21.88
CA GLY A 202 3.70 8.41 -22.37
C GLY A 202 3.30 9.78 -21.83
N LYS A 203 3.53 10.03 -20.53
CA LYS A 203 3.30 11.35 -19.91
C LYS A 203 4.21 12.43 -20.49
N LEU A 204 5.49 12.14 -20.68
CA LEU A 204 6.46 13.09 -21.26
C LEU A 204 6.15 13.40 -22.73
N VAL A 205 5.74 12.39 -23.50
CA VAL A 205 5.31 12.54 -24.90
C VAL A 205 4.03 13.37 -24.98
N GLN A 206 3.04 13.09 -24.13
CA GLN A 206 1.82 13.89 -24.06
C GLN A 206 2.10 15.36 -23.71
N LEU A 207 3.08 15.60 -22.81
CA LEU A 207 3.52 16.95 -22.44
C LEU A 207 4.20 17.66 -23.63
N ALA A 208 5.09 16.97 -24.35
CA ALA A 208 5.76 17.49 -25.54
C ALA A 208 4.82 17.74 -26.74
N GLU A 209 3.66 17.07 -26.77
CA GLU A 209 2.62 17.23 -27.80
C GLU A 209 1.53 18.26 -27.42
N SER A 210 1.58 18.81 -26.21
CA SER A 210 0.59 19.77 -25.73
C SER A 210 0.69 21.11 -26.48
N ALA A 211 -0.41 21.88 -26.49
CA ALA A 211 -0.43 23.19 -27.16
C ALA A 211 0.56 24.20 -26.54
N ASP A 212 0.86 24.01 -25.25
CA ASP A 212 1.79 24.77 -24.42
C ASP A 212 3.06 23.97 -24.12
N ALA A 213 3.50 23.13 -25.08
CA ALA A 213 4.62 22.23 -24.91
C ALA A 213 5.91 22.97 -24.48
N PRO A 214 6.53 22.58 -23.36
CA PRO A 214 7.81 23.10 -22.92
C PRO A 214 8.93 22.66 -23.86
N LYS A 215 9.90 23.55 -24.13
CA LYS A 215 11.00 23.27 -25.06
C LYS A 215 12.14 22.48 -24.41
N ASN A 216 12.36 22.66 -23.11
CA ASN A 216 13.45 22.04 -22.36
C ASN A 216 12.90 21.41 -21.08
N ILE A 217 12.61 20.12 -21.14
CA ILE A 217 12.07 19.34 -20.02
C ILE A 217 13.21 18.66 -19.28
N LEU A 218 13.33 18.91 -17.98
CA LEU A 218 14.17 18.11 -17.08
C LEU A 218 13.31 17.02 -16.44
N ALA A 219 13.57 15.75 -16.74
CA ALA A 219 12.88 14.62 -16.16
C ALA A 219 13.77 13.91 -15.13
N VAL A 220 13.46 14.10 -13.85
CA VAL A 220 14.14 13.46 -12.72
C VAL A 220 13.47 12.12 -12.45
N VAL A 221 14.21 11.03 -12.66
CA VAL A 221 13.74 9.65 -12.53
C VAL A 221 14.74 8.81 -11.74
N GLY A 222 14.30 7.69 -11.18
CA GLY A 222 15.19 6.71 -10.55
C GLY A 222 16.11 6.07 -11.60
N ALA A 223 17.35 5.77 -11.20
CA ALA A 223 18.35 5.19 -12.11
C ALA A 223 17.89 3.86 -12.74
N GLY A 224 17.08 3.06 -12.03
CA GLY A 224 16.50 1.82 -12.55
C GLY A 224 15.49 2.00 -13.69
N HIS A 225 14.94 3.21 -13.87
CA HIS A 225 13.99 3.55 -14.93
C HIS A 225 14.66 4.20 -16.15
N LEU A 226 15.80 4.89 -15.94
CA LEU A 226 16.48 5.66 -16.98
C LEU A 226 16.70 4.85 -18.26
N TYR A 227 17.31 3.67 -18.16
CA TYR A 227 17.65 2.85 -19.33
C TYR A 227 16.43 2.18 -19.96
N GLY A 228 15.39 1.84 -19.19
CA GLY A 228 14.16 1.26 -19.72
C GLY A 228 13.29 2.28 -20.45
N MET A 229 13.39 3.56 -20.10
CA MET A 229 12.68 4.65 -20.77
C MET A 229 13.26 5.00 -22.15
N LEU A 230 14.59 4.93 -22.34
CA LEU A 230 15.21 5.37 -23.61
C LEU A 230 14.66 4.63 -24.85
N PRO A 231 14.55 3.28 -24.87
CA PRO A 231 13.96 2.57 -26.00
C PRO A 231 12.49 2.92 -26.22
N ALA A 232 11.74 3.22 -25.15
CA ALA A 232 10.32 3.54 -25.24
C ALA A 232 10.05 4.88 -25.95
N PHE A 233 11.01 5.82 -26.01
CA PHE A 233 10.89 7.03 -26.83
C PHE A 233 10.90 6.75 -28.34
N ASN A 234 11.52 5.64 -28.79
CA ASN A 234 11.51 5.25 -30.20
C ASN A 234 10.16 4.68 -30.64
N SER A 235 9.39 4.13 -29.70
CA SER A 235 8.03 3.64 -29.94
C SER A 235 7.12 4.04 -28.76
N PRO A 236 6.76 5.34 -28.64
CA PRO A 236 5.94 5.83 -27.54
C PRO A 236 4.63 5.04 -27.41
N PRO A 237 4.13 4.85 -26.18
CA PRO A 237 2.84 4.21 -25.98
C PRO A 237 1.74 5.00 -26.69
N GLN A 238 0.92 4.31 -27.47
CA GLN A 238 -0.25 4.92 -28.10
C GLN A 238 -1.35 5.17 -27.07
N ALA A 239 -2.34 6.00 -27.41
CA ALA A 239 -3.40 6.42 -26.49
C ALA A 239 -4.13 5.23 -25.80
N GLU A 240 -4.43 4.16 -26.54
CA GLU A 240 -5.08 2.97 -25.99
C GLU A 240 -4.20 2.23 -24.99
N GLU A 241 -2.92 2.06 -25.33
CA GLU A 241 -1.95 1.43 -24.44
C GLU A 241 -1.74 2.28 -23.18
N PHE A 242 -1.56 3.59 -23.33
CA PHE A 242 -1.40 4.52 -22.23
C PHE A 242 -2.60 4.48 -21.25
N ALA A 243 -3.83 4.46 -21.78
CA ALA A 243 -5.03 4.28 -20.96
C ALA A 243 -5.05 2.91 -20.26
N SER A 244 -4.56 1.86 -20.92
CA SER A 244 -4.47 0.52 -20.33
C SER A 244 -3.44 0.44 -19.19
N LEU A 245 -2.37 1.23 -19.25
CA LEU A 245 -1.33 1.29 -18.22
C LEU A 245 -1.86 1.94 -16.94
N ASP A 246 -2.78 2.91 -17.05
CA ASP A 246 -3.44 3.57 -15.92
C ASP A 246 -4.69 2.83 -15.41
N PHE A 247 -5.17 1.82 -16.17
CA PHE A 247 -6.34 1.06 -15.79
C PHE A 247 -6.07 0.18 -14.55
N ARG A 248 -6.94 0.34 -13.54
CA ARG A 248 -6.92 -0.41 -12.29
C ARG A 248 -7.84 -1.65 -12.37
N PRO A 249 -7.29 -2.87 -12.35
CA PRO A 249 -8.11 -4.07 -12.52
C PRO A 249 -9.05 -4.32 -11.32
N PRO A 250 -10.28 -4.83 -11.57
CA PRO A 250 -11.25 -5.13 -10.53
C PRO A 250 -10.78 -6.30 -9.64
N PRO A 251 -11.31 -6.43 -8.41
CA PRO A 251 -10.93 -7.53 -7.53
C PRO A 251 -11.48 -8.85 -8.03
N GLY A 252 -10.72 -9.93 -7.85
CA GLY A 252 -11.23 -11.28 -8.05
C GLY A 252 -12.41 -11.58 -7.11
N ARG A 253 -13.42 -12.28 -7.61
CA ARG A 253 -14.66 -12.62 -6.87
C ARG A 253 -14.61 -13.97 -6.14
N GLY A 254 -13.50 -14.72 -6.20
CA GLY A 254 -13.42 -16.07 -5.63
C GLY A 254 -13.71 -16.14 -4.13
N GLY A 255 -13.10 -15.27 -3.33
CA GLY A 255 -13.34 -15.21 -1.89
C GLY A 255 -14.79 -14.81 -1.53
N TYR A 256 -15.43 -14.00 -2.37
CA TYR A 256 -16.83 -13.62 -2.21
C TYR A 256 -17.76 -14.84 -2.28
N TYR A 257 -17.60 -15.68 -3.32
CA TYR A 257 -18.43 -16.87 -3.48
C TYR A 257 -18.17 -17.92 -2.38
N PHE A 258 -16.91 -18.14 -2.03
CA PHE A 258 -16.54 -19.08 -0.97
C PHE A 258 -17.18 -18.72 0.38
N GLY A 259 -17.11 -17.45 0.76
CA GLY A 259 -17.73 -17.00 1.99
C GLY A 259 -19.26 -17.14 2.00
N TRP A 260 -19.93 -16.90 0.87
CA TRP A 260 -21.39 -17.08 0.77
C TRP A 260 -21.79 -18.55 0.84
N ALA A 261 -20.97 -19.47 0.33
CA ALA A 261 -21.19 -20.90 0.48
C ALA A 261 -21.18 -21.32 1.95
N ILE A 262 -20.23 -20.83 2.75
CA ILE A 262 -20.20 -21.07 4.21
C ILE A 262 -21.45 -20.51 4.89
N CYS A 263 -21.86 -19.28 4.55
CA CYS A 263 -23.08 -18.69 5.10
C CYS A 263 -24.32 -19.55 4.80
N LEU A 264 -24.49 -20.03 3.56
CA LEU A 264 -25.60 -20.91 3.19
C LEU A 264 -25.60 -22.22 3.99
N ILE A 265 -24.42 -22.81 4.25
CA ILE A 265 -24.30 -23.99 5.11
C ILE A 265 -24.79 -23.69 6.53
N VAL A 266 -24.37 -22.57 7.13
CA VAL A 266 -24.82 -22.20 8.48
C VAL A 266 -26.33 -21.92 8.50
N LEU A 267 -26.87 -21.23 7.49
CA LEU A 267 -28.31 -21.00 7.34
C LEU A 267 -29.11 -22.30 7.19
N SER A 268 -28.55 -23.29 6.51
CA SER A 268 -29.18 -24.62 6.37
C SER A 268 -29.38 -25.31 7.72
N PHE A 269 -28.48 -25.13 8.70
CA PHE A 269 -28.63 -25.71 10.03
C PHE A 269 -29.79 -25.10 10.81
N PHE A 270 -29.99 -23.78 10.73
CA PHE A 270 -31.18 -23.14 11.31
C PHE A 270 -32.47 -23.67 10.67
N TYR A 271 -32.47 -23.82 9.35
CA TYR A 271 -33.63 -24.36 8.63
C TYR A 271 -33.95 -25.81 9.03
N VAL A 272 -32.95 -26.69 9.07
CA VAL A 272 -33.11 -28.09 9.49
C VAL A 272 -33.59 -28.17 10.94
N GLY A 273 -33.02 -27.34 11.83
CA GLY A 273 -33.45 -27.25 13.22
C GLY A 273 -34.93 -26.88 13.36
N TYR A 274 -35.37 -25.85 12.64
CA TYR A 274 -36.77 -25.40 12.65
C TYR A 274 -37.73 -26.44 12.06
N GLN A 275 -37.32 -27.15 11.00
CA GLN A 275 -38.11 -28.23 10.39
C GLN A 275 -38.30 -29.43 11.32
N LYS A 276 -37.37 -29.67 12.25
CA LYS A 276 -37.53 -30.71 13.28
C LYS A 276 -38.51 -30.27 14.38
N SER A 277 -38.32 -29.08 14.94
CA SER A 277 -39.32 -28.42 15.80
C SER A 277 -39.07 -26.91 15.92
N PRO A 278 -40.14 -26.09 16.03
CA PRO A 278 -40.00 -24.65 16.25
C PRO A 278 -39.20 -24.30 17.52
N GLU A 279 -39.36 -25.08 18.59
CA GLU A 279 -38.65 -24.89 19.85
C GLU A 279 -37.13 -25.12 19.69
N LEU A 280 -36.74 -26.16 18.96
CA LEU A 280 -35.33 -26.43 18.63
C LEU A 280 -34.75 -25.31 17.77
N GLY A 281 -35.51 -24.80 16.80
CA GLY A 281 -35.12 -23.64 16.00
C GLY A 281 -34.76 -22.42 16.85
N TRP A 282 -35.58 -22.08 17.84
CA TRP A 282 -35.29 -20.98 18.78
C TRP A 282 -34.09 -21.25 19.67
N GLN A 283 -33.91 -22.49 20.13
CA GLN A 283 -32.73 -22.88 20.91
C GLN A 283 -31.43 -22.76 20.11
N ILE A 284 -31.44 -23.15 18.85
CA ILE A 284 -30.30 -23.04 17.92
C ILE A 284 -29.96 -21.55 17.70
N ILE A 285 -30.95 -20.69 17.47
CA ILE A 285 -30.76 -19.23 17.35
C ILE A 285 -30.18 -18.65 18.65
N GLY A 286 -30.74 -19.01 19.80
CA GLY A 286 -30.25 -18.57 21.11
C GLY A 286 -28.81 -19.01 21.36
N THR A 287 -28.48 -20.27 21.06
CA THR A 287 -27.12 -20.82 21.16
C THR A 287 -26.17 -20.04 20.26
N TRP A 288 -26.56 -19.78 19.01
CA TRP A 288 -25.76 -19.00 18.06
C TRP A 288 -25.47 -17.59 18.58
N VAL A 289 -26.51 -16.85 18.99
CA VAL A 289 -26.36 -15.46 19.44
C VAL A 289 -25.54 -15.38 20.71
N LEU A 290 -25.83 -16.22 21.71
CA LEU A 290 -25.19 -16.15 23.03
C LEU A 290 -23.74 -16.62 22.98
N VAL A 291 -23.44 -17.72 22.29
CA VAL A 291 -22.07 -18.26 22.20
C VAL A 291 -21.21 -17.36 21.32
N ASN A 292 -21.68 -16.98 20.12
CA ASN A 292 -20.91 -16.17 19.19
C ASN A 292 -20.74 -14.73 19.70
N GLY A 293 -21.86 -14.09 20.08
CA GLY A 293 -21.85 -12.75 20.66
C GLY A 293 -21.08 -12.69 21.98
N GLY A 294 -21.31 -13.65 22.88
CA GLY A 294 -20.65 -13.69 24.19
C GLY A 294 -19.13 -13.84 24.09
N LEU A 295 -18.63 -14.75 23.25
CA LEU A 295 -17.19 -14.94 23.08
C LEU A 295 -16.52 -13.77 22.36
N SER A 296 -17.18 -13.14 21.39
CA SER A 296 -16.67 -11.92 20.76
C SER A 296 -16.61 -10.74 21.73
N ALA A 297 -17.66 -10.53 22.53
CA ALA A 297 -17.70 -9.53 23.57
C ALA A 297 -16.64 -9.77 24.66
N LEU A 298 -16.45 -11.02 25.07
CA LEU A 298 -15.37 -11.41 25.98
C LEU A 298 -13.99 -11.07 25.40
N GLY A 299 -13.75 -11.38 24.12
CA GLY A 299 -12.53 -11.00 23.42
C GLY A 299 -12.30 -9.48 23.44
N ALA A 300 -13.32 -8.69 23.10
CA ALA A 300 -13.25 -7.23 23.16
C ALA A 300 -12.99 -6.72 24.60
N ALA A 301 -13.62 -7.32 25.60
CA ALA A 301 -13.46 -6.95 27.01
C ALA A 301 -12.03 -7.27 27.54
N ILE A 302 -11.46 -8.42 27.16
CA ILE A 302 -10.07 -8.79 27.48
C ILE A 302 -9.09 -7.77 26.87
N ALA A 303 -9.37 -7.30 25.65
CA ALA A 303 -8.61 -6.23 25.00
C ALA A 303 -8.87 -4.83 25.62
N LEU A 304 -9.69 -4.76 26.68
CA LEU A 304 -10.06 -3.52 27.38
C LEU A 304 -10.63 -2.47 26.41
N ALA A 305 -11.54 -2.92 25.55
CA ALA A 305 -12.30 -2.07 24.64
C ALA A 305 -13.25 -1.14 25.39
N HIS A 306 -13.69 -0.07 24.73
CA HIS A 306 -14.74 0.78 25.27
C HIS A 306 -16.03 -0.04 25.51
N PRO A 307 -16.83 0.22 26.57
CA PRO A 307 -18.05 -0.54 26.84
C PRO A 307 -19.02 -0.61 25.66
N ILE A 308 -19.14 0.48 24.90
CA ILE A 308 -19.94 0.51 23.66
C ILE A 308 -19.42 -0.49 22.63
N SER A 309 -18.11 -0.64 22.50
CA SER A 309 -17.47 -1.59 21.57
C SER A 309 -17.62 -3.03 22.03
N VAL A 310 -17.63 -3.30 23.34
CA VAL A 310 -17.94 -4.63 23.90
C VAL A 310 -19.40 -5.01 23.59
N LEU A 311 -20.34 -4.09 23.79
CA LEU A 311 -21.74 -4.30 23.41
C LEU A 311 -21.90 -4.47 21.89
N THR A 312 -21.17 -3.66 21.11
CA THR A 312 -21.15 -3.79 19.65
C THR A 312 -20.65 -5.18 19.24
N ALA A 313 -19.60 -5.71 19.88
CA ALA A 313 -19.09 -7.05 19.60
C ALA A 313 -20.15 -8.13 19.82
N PHE A 314 -20.91 -8.03 20.93
CA PHE A 314 -21.98 -8.97 21.26
C PHE A 314 -23.05 -9.05 20.15
N PHE A 315 -23.52 -7.91 19.66
CA PHE A 315 -24.58 -7.87 18.64
C PHE A 315 -24.06 -8.03 17.21
N ALA A 316 -22.86 -7.55 16.91
CA ALA A 316 -22.27 -7.64 15.58
C ALA A 316 -21.88 -9.08 15.25
N ALA A 317 -21.30 -9.83 16.19
CA ALA A 317 -20.70 -11.13 15.90
C ALA A 317 -21.68 -12.17 15.32
N PRO A 318 -22.90 -12.37 15.87
CA PRO A 318 -23.86 -13.33 15.30
C PRO A 318 -24.34 -12.96 13.90
N LEU A 319 -24.43 -11.66 13.60
CA LEU A 319 -24.90 -11.14 12.31
C LEU A 319 -23.80 -11.18 11.24
N THR A 320 -22.60 -10.75 11.63
CA THR A 320 -21.42 -10.70 10.76
C THR A 320 -20.86 -12.09 10.46
N SER A 321 -20.98 -13.05 11.38
CA SER A 321 -20.62 -14.45 11.12
C SER A 321 -21.50 -15.10 10.03
N LEU A 322 -22.69 -14.53 9.78
CA LEU A 322 -23.57 -14.90 8.66
C LEU A 322 -23.37 -14.00 7.43
N ASN A 323 -22.35 -13.13 7.44
CA ASN A 323 -22.01 -12.28 6.31
C ASN A 323 -20.50 -12.39 6.01
N PRO A 324 -20.11 -13.08 4.93
CA PRO A 324 -18.69 -13.28 4.61
C PRO A 324 -17.94 -12.00 4.27
N THR A 325 -18.63 -10.89 4.05
CA THR A 325 -18.02 -9.62 3.65
C THR A 325 -17.67 -8.71 4.83
N VAL A 326 -18.23 -8.99 6.02
CA VAL A 326 -18.05 -8.15 7.22
C VAL A 326 -17.77 -9.04 8.41
N GLY A 327 -16.65 -8.84 9.10
CA GLY A 327 -16.33 -9.54 10.34
C GLY A 327 -16.73 -8.75 11.59
N ALA A 328 -16.95 -9.44 12.71
CA ALA A 328 -17.31 -8.83 14.00
C ALA A 328 -16.31 -7.75 14.42
N GLY A 329 -15.02 -8.08 14.34
CA GLY A 329 -13.92 -7.17 14.63
C GLY A 329 -13.91 -5.93 13.74
N MET A 330 -14.36 -6.02 12.47
CA MET A 330 -14.43 -4.84 11.59
C MET A 330 -15.42 -3.81 12.13
N VAL A 331 -16.61 -4.27 12.54
CA VAL A 331 -17.64 -3.40 13.14
C VAL A 331 -17.16 -2.82 14.46
N VAL A 332 -16.59 -3.67 15.32
CA VAL A 332 -16.05 -3.26 16.63
C VAL A 332 -14.90 -2.27 16.47
N GLY A 333 -13.98 -2.52 15.54
CA GLY A 333 -12.84 -1.64 15.23
C GLY A 333 -13.29 -0.31 14.63
N LEU A 334 -14.34 -0.28 13.80
CA LEU A 334 -14.94 0.97 13.33
C LEU A 334 -15.54 1.77 14.48
N VAL A 335 -16.30 1.14 15.37
CA VAL A 335 -16.87 1.82 16.54
C VAL A 335 -15.78 2.32 17.48
N GLU A 336 -14.78 1.49 17.78
CA GLU A 336 -13.67 1.86 18.65
C GLU A 336 -12.81 2.98 18.03
N SER A 337 -12.57 2.94 16.72
CA SER A 337 -11.83 4.01 16.02
C SER A 337 -12.63 5.31 15.98
N TRP A 338 -13.95 5.27 15.86
CA TRP A 338 -14.79 6.46 15.94
C TRP A 338 -14.76 7.11 17.33
N ILE A 339 -14.70 6.29 18.39
CA ILE A 339 -14.63 6.76 19.78
C ILE A 339 -13.24 7.31 20.11
N ARG A 340 -12.17 6.56 19.78
CA ARG A 340 -10.79 6.92 20.14
C ARG A 340 -10.12 7.89 19.19
N LYS A 341 -10.62 7.99 17.95
CA LYS A 341 -10.08 8.84 16.87
C LYS A 341 -8.56 8.72 16.71
N PRO A 342 -8.03 7.50 16.46
CA PRO A 342 -6.61 7.32 16.22
C PRO A 342 -6.19 8.12 14.97
N LYS A 343 -4.95 8.63 15.00
CA LYS A 343 -4.39 9.49 13.95
C LYS A 343 -3.47 8.71 13.02
N VAL A 344 -3.15 9.29 11.86
CA VAL A 344 -2.13 8.73 10.97
C VAL A 344 -0.74 8.69 11.61
N SER A 345 -0.41 9.64 12.49
CA SER A 345 0.84 9.60 13.27
C SER A 345 0.98 8.32 14.12
N ASP A 346 -0.13 7.80 14.66
CA ASP A 346 -0.13 6.53 15.39
C ASP A 346 0.21 5.36 14.46
N PHE A 347 -0.18 5.42 13.19
CA PHE A 347 0.21 4.43 12.17
C PHE A 347 1.72 4.48 11.89
N GLU A 348 2.31 5.67 11.76
CA GLU A 348 3.74 5.85 11.48
C GLU A 348 4.63 5.28 12.60
N LEU A 349 4.17 5.40 13.85
CA LEU A 349 4.87 4.91 15.04
C LEU A 349 4.64 3.42 15.31
N LEU A 350 3.81 2.73 14.54
CA LEU A 350 3.45 1.32 14.77
C LEU A 350 4.65 0.41 15.00
N ARG A 351 5.67 0.50 14.14
CA ARG A 351 6.84 -0.40 14.25
C ARG A 351 7.58 -0.22 15.57
N THR A 352 7.73 1.02 16.02
CA THR A 352 8.42 1.35 17.26
C THR A 352 7.56 1.04 18.48
N ASP A 353 6.25 1.26 18.39
CA ASP A 353 5.33 0.98 19.49
C ASP A 353 5.00 -0.52 19.63
N LEU A 354 5.07 -1.29 18.55
CA LEU A 354 4.85 -2.74 18.55
C LEU A 354 5.87 -3.49 19.40
N SER A 355 7.13 -3.03 19.40
CA SER A 355 8.22 -3.66 20.17
C SER A 355 8.13 -3.41 21.68
N HIS A 356 7.22 -2.54 22.13
CA HIS A 356 7.05 -2.21 23.54
C HIS A 356 5.63 -2.51 24.03
N LEU A 357 5.52 -3.20 25.18
CA LEU A 357 4.22 -3.50 25.81
C LEU A 357 3.39 -2.24 26.13
N SER A 358 4.06 -1.10 26.37
CA SER A 358 3.42 0.20 26.56
C SER A 358 2.79 0.74 25.26
N GLY A 359 3.34 0.42 24.10
CA GLY A 359 2.82 0.86 22.80
C GLY A 359 1.44 0.29 22.51
N TRP A 360 1.17 -0.96 22.87
CA TRP A 360 -0.16 -1.59 22.77
C TRP A 360 -1.26 -0.91 23.60
N ARG A 361 -0.88 -0.05 24.55
CA ARG A 361 -1.82 0.75 25.36
C ARG A 361 -1.86 2.22 24.96
N SER A 362 -0.71 2.80 24.60
CA SER A 362 -0.56 4.23 24.33
C SER A 362 -0.85 4.60 22.87
N ASN A 363 -0.57 3.70 21.93
CA ASN A 363 -0.83 3.92 20.50
C ASN A 363 -2.29 3.59 20.15
N GLY A 364 -3.00 4.60 19.62
CA GLY A 364 -4.42 4.48 19.30
C GLY A 364 -4.73 3.41 18.25
N VAL A 365 -3.83 3.21 17.27
CA VAL A 365 -4.00 2.21 16.20
C VAL A 365 -3.79 0.81 16.72
N LEU A 366 -2.71 0.57 17.47
CA LEU A 366 -2.45 -0.73 18.09
C LEU A 366 -3.59 -1.15 19.00
N ARG A 367 -4.16 -0.18 19.73
CA ARG A 367 -5.30 -0.43 20.59
C ARG A 367 -6.52 -0.90 19.80
N VAL A 368 -6.86 -0.20 18.72
CA VAL A 368 -7.97 -0.58 17.84
C VAL A 368 -7.72 -1.95 17.19
N PHE A 369 -6.49 -2.23 16.73
CA PHE A 369 -6.15 -3.54 16.16
C PHE A 369 -6.25 -4.67 17.16
N LEU A 370 -5.73 -4.49 18.38
CA LEU A 370 -5.86 -5.48 19.44
C LEU A 370 -7.33 -5.85 19.69
N ILE A 371 -8.18 -4.83 19.82
CA ILE A 371 -9.62 -5.00 20.03
C ILE A 371 -10.28 -5.69 18.84
N PHE A 372 -9.96 -5.25 17.62
CA PHE A 372 -10.40 -5.87 16.37
C PHE A 372 -10.06 -7.38 16.33
N PHE A 373 -8.81 -7.73 16.61
CA PHE A 373 -8.34 -9.11 16.55
C PHE A 373 -8.97 -9.96 17.64
N CYS A 374 -9.00 -9.50 18.89
CA CYS A 374 -9.61 -10.25 19.99
C CYS A 374 -11.12 -10.46 19.76
N ALA A 375 -11.85 -9.46 19.25
CA ALA A 375 -13.27 -9.61 18.91
C ALA A 375 -13.50 -10.60 17.76
N ASN A 376 -12.66 -10.57 16.71
CA ASN A 376 -12.71 -11.52 15.60
C ASN A 376 -12.36 -12.95 16.05
N THR A 377 -11.32 -13.12 16.86
CA THR A 377 -10.95 -14.43 17.42
C THR A 377 -12.08 -15.00 18.27
N GLY A 378 -12.68 -14.17 19.13
CA GLY A 378 -13.85 -14.57 19.92
C GLY A 378 -15.03 -14.99 19.06
N SER A 379 -15.33 -14.24 18.00
CA SER A 379 -16.40 -14.58 17.05
C SER A 379 -16.10 -15.84 16.23
N ALA A 380 -14.85 -16.05 15.82
CA ALA A 380 -14.42 -17.26 15.10
C ALA A 380 -14.58 -18.50 15.98
N ILE A 381 -14.04 -18.47 17.21
CA ILE A 381 -14.22 -19.55 18.20
C ILE A 381 -15.71 -19.77 18.44
N GLY A 382 -16.47 -18.69 18.64
CA GLY A 382 -17.90 -18.76 18.83
C GLY A 382 -18.66 -19.38 17.68
N THR A 383 -18.25 -19.13 16.43
CA THR A 383 -18.84 -19.76 15.24
C THR A 383 -18.59 -21.26 15.21
N TYR A 384 -17.38 -21.71 15.53
CA TYR A 384 -17.06 -23.14 15.61
C TYR A 384 -17.78 -23.84 16.76
N VAL A 385 -17.75 -23.25 17.96
CA VAL A 385 -18.38 -23.83 19.16
C VAL A 385 -19.89 -23.86 19.02
N ALA A 386 -20.51 -22.76 18.55
CA ALA A 386 -21.94 -22.72 18.29
C ALA A 386 -22.31 -23.70 17.16
N GLY A 387 -21.56 -23.74 16.06
CA GLY A 387 -21.79 -24.67 14.96
C GLY A 387 -21.73 -26.13 15.42
N ALA A 388 -20.70 -26.52 16.19
CA ALA A 388 -20.58 -27.86 16.75
C ALA A 388 -21.75 -28.20 17.71
N SER A 389 -22.12 -27.26 18.59
CA SER A 389 -23.25 -27.42 19.50
C SER A 389 -24.58 -27.54 18.76
N ILE A 390 -24.75 -26.86 17.63
CA ILE A 390 -25.96 -26.95 16.80
C ILE A 390 -26.03 -28.30 16.11
N VAL A 391 -24.91 -28.80 15.59
CA VAL A 391 -24.82 -30.13 14.97
C VAL A 391 -25.21 -31.22 15.99
N THR A 392 -24.68 -31.18 17.21
CA THR A 392 -25.06 -32.14 18.26
C THR A 392 -26.54 -31.99 18.66
N GLN A 393 -27.04 -30.77 18.82
CA GLN A 393 -28.47 -30.55 19.10
C GLN A 393 -29.40 -31.09 18.01
N ILE A 394 -28.98 -31.05 16.74
CA ILE A 394 -29.77 -31.58 15.63
C ILE A 394 -29.65 -33.10 15.52
N TRP A 395 -28.46 -33.69 15.70
CA TRP A 395 -28.19 -35.09 15.34
C TRP A 395 -27.83 -36.04 16.49
N GLY A 396 -27.70 -35.54 17.73
CA GLY A 396 -27.31 -36.32 18.91
C GLY A 396 -25.83 -36.20 19.22
#